data_AF-A0A969T7F6-F1
#
_entry.id   AF-A0A969T7F6-F1
#
_cell.length_a   1.000
_cell.length_b   1.000
_cell.length_c   1.000
_cell.angle_alpha   90.00
_cell.angle_beta   90.00
_cell.angle_gamma   90.00
#
_symmetry.space_group_name_H-M   'P 1'
#
loop_
_entity.id
_entity.type
_entity.pdbx_description
1 polymer ?
#
loop_
_entity_poly.entity_id
_entity_poly.type
_entity_poly.pdbx_seq_one_letter_code
_entity_poly.pdbx_strand_id
1 'polypeptide(L)' 'MSKSHPSERELLQNILQPLLVDFEYWFGRSSELLEREQISFLSPRAQESLLTRVKQAQQEVSVAKMLFQ' A
#
# COMPACT_ATOMS: atom_id res chain seq x y z
N MET A 1 -27.77 -19.94 7.50
CA MET A 1 -26.41 -19.90 6.91
C MET A 1 -25.49 -19.21 7.89
N SER A 2 -24.87 -19.97 8.81
CA SER A 2 -23.95 -19.39 9.80
C SER A 2 -22.69 -18.95 9.07
N LYS A 3 -22.41 -17.64 9.05
CA LYS A 3 -21.13 -17.11 8.55
C LYS A 3 -20.06 -17.51 9.56
N SER A 4 -19.34 -18.59 9.30
CA SER A 4 -18.11 -18.90 10.04
C SER A 4 -17.10 -17.81 9.71
N HIS A 5 -16.72 -17.03 10.73
CA HIS A 5 -15.63 -16.06 10.59
C HIS A 5 -14.34 -16.81 10.26
N PRO A 6 -13.50 -16.31 9.33
CA PRO A 6 -12.20 -16.90 9.07
C PRO A 6 -11.39 -16.92 10.36
N SER A 7 -10.65 -18.00 10.57
CA SER A 7 -9.60 -18.01 11.60
C SER A 7 -8.57 -16.91 11.30
N GLU A 8 -7.83 -16.49 12.34
CA GLU A 8 -6.76 -15.49 12.18
C GLU A 8 -5.75 -15.90 11.10
N ARG A 9 -5.39 -17.19 11.05
CA ARG A 9 -4.49 -17.74 10.02
C ARG A 9 -5.06 -17.61 8.62
N GLU A 10 -6.35 -17.92 8.43
CA GLU A 10 -7.03 -17.76 7.14
C GLU A 10 -7.16 -16.30 6.74
N LEU A 11 -7.38 -15.39 7.68
CA LEU A 11 -7.44 -13.95 7.43
C LEU A 11 -6.06 -13.42 6.98
N LEU A 12 -5.00 -13.83 7.67
CA LEU A 12 -3.63 -13.44 7.32
C LEU A 12 -3.23 -13.96 5.93
N GLN A 13 -3.54 -15.22 5.61
CA GLN A 13 -3.14 -15.84 4.34
C GLN A 13 -4.04 -15.43 3.17
N ASN A 14 -5.36 -15.45 3.34
CA ASN A 14 -6.29 -15.29 2.22
C ASN A 14 -6.70 -13.84 1.98
N ILE A 15 -6.46 -12.94 2.94
CA ILE A 15 -6.85 -11.53 2.83
C ILE A 15 -5.61 -10.64 2.87
N LEU A 16 -4.83 -10.72 3.96
CA LEU A 16 -3.73 -9.78 4.15
C LEU A 16 -2.61 -9.98 3.13
N GLN A 17 -2.19 -11.21 2.84
CA GLN A 17 -1.12 -11.46 1.87
C GLN A 17 -1.46 -10.94 0.44
N PRO A 18 -2.63 -11.23 -0.15
CA PRO A 18 -3.03 -10.61 -1.42
C PRO A 18 -3.11 -9.08 -1.34
N LEU A 19 -3.65 -8.55 -0.24
CA LEU A 19 -3.79 -7.11 -0.06
C LEU A 19 -2.43 -6.39 0.01
N LEU A 20 -1.41 -7.02 0.60
CA LEU A 20 -0.04 -6.48 0.61
C LEU A 20 0.56 -6.41 -0.80
N VAL A 21 0.23 -7.35 -1.69
CA VAL A 21 0.64 -7.30 -3.11
C VAL A 21 -0.05 -6.13 -3.81
N ASP A 22 -1.34 -5.94 -3.57
CA ASP A 22 -2.08 -4.80 -4.13
C ASP A 22 -1.51 -3.46 -3.63
N PHE A 23 -1.24 -3.34 -2.33
CA PHE A 23 -0.64 -2.12 -1.78
C PHE A 23 0.74 -1.83 -2.36
N GLU A 24 1.59 -2.84 -2.55
CA GLU A 24 2.89 -2.67 -3.19
C GLU A 24 2.75 -2.11 -4.61
N TYR A 25 1.82 -2.70 -5.39
CA TYR A 25 1.53 -2.22 -6.75
C TYR A 25 1.01 -0.78 -6.74
N TRP A 26 -0.01 -0.48 -5.94
CA TRP A 26 -0.65 0.84 -5.94
C TRP A 26 0.25 1.94 -5.38
N PHE A 27 1.06 1.66 -4.36
CA PHE A 27 2.03 2.62 -3.85
C PHE A 27 3.16 2.86 -4.84
N GLY A 28 3.66 1.83 -5.53
CA GLY A 28 4.64 1.99 -6.59
C GLY A 28 4.12 2.84 -7.75
N ARG A 29 2.91 2.57 -8.22
CA ARG A 29 2.28 3.38 -9.28
C ARG A 29 2.01 4.82 -8.84
N SER A 30 1.60 5.01 -7.59
CA SER A 30 1.33 6.34 -7.03
C SER A 30 2.61 7.16 -6.88
N SER A 31 3.72 6.56 -6.42
CA SER A 31 4.99 7.26 -6.29
C SER A 31 5.54 7.66 -7.67
N GLU A 32 5.49 6.76 -8.66
CA GLU A 32 5.88 7.07 -10.05
C GLU A 32 5.09 8.26 -10.62
N LEU A 33 3.78 8.30 -10.39
CA LEU A 33 2.92 9.41 -10.82
C LEU A 33 3.34 10.73 -10.15
N LEU A 34 3.51 10.72 -8.83
CA LEU A 34 3.85 11.90 -8.03
C LEU A 34 5.28 12.41 -8.29
N GLU A 35 6.18 11.58 -8.79
CA GLU A 35 7.55 11.97 -9.16
C GLU A 35 7.65 12.54 -10.58
N ARG A 36 6.86 12.00 -11.51
CA ARG A 36 7.00 12.29 -12.94
C ARG A 36 6.06 13.38 -13.43
N GLU A 37 4.88 13.48 -12.83
CA GLU A 37 3.83 14.38 -13.27
C GLU A 37 3.60 15.49 -12.25
N GLN A 38 3.35 16.71 -12.72
CA GLN A 38 2.87 17.78 -11.86
C GLN A 38 1.34 17.70 -11.76
N ILE A 39 0.81 17.41 -10.57
CA ILE A 39 -0.63 17.27 -10.35
C ILE A 39 -1.23 18.67 -10.17
N SER A 40 -2.03 19.13 -11.13
CA SER A 40 -2.51 20.51 -11.22
C SER A 40 -3.31 21.00 -10.01
N PHE A 41 -4.00 20.10 -9.30
CA PHE A 41 -4.78 20.44 -8.09
C PHE A 41 -3.96 20.38 -6.79
N LEU A 42 -2.71 19.90 -6.83
CA LEU A 42 -1.79 19.89 -5.70
C LEU A 42 -0.80 21.03 -5.82
N SER A 43 -0.55 21.73 -4.72
CA SER A 43 0.62 22.60 -4.64
C SER A 43 1.90 21.75 -4.64
N PRO A 44 3.06 22.28 -5.08
CA PRO A 44 4.32 21.53 -5.08
C PRO A 44 4.65 20.91 -3.71
N ARG A 45 4.43 21.68 -2.63
CA ARG A 45 4.65 21.21 -1.26
C ARG A 45 3.67 20.12 -0.84
N ALA A 46 2.40 20.22 -1.26
CA ALA A 46 1.42 19.17 -0.97
C ALA A 46 1.74 17.88 -1.72
N GLN A 47 2.20 17.98 -2.97
CA GLN A 47 2.63 16.84 -3.77
C GLN A 47 3.87 16.17 -3.17
N GLU A 48 4.89 16.93 -2.76
CA GLU A 48 6.09 16.41 -2.09
C GLU A 48 5.75 15.74 -0.75
N SER A 49 4.85 16.34 0.03
CA SER A 49 4.36 15.76 1.28
C SER A 49 3.62 14.44 1.04
N LEU A 50 2.78 14.37 0.01
CA LEU A 50 2.08 13.15 -0.36
C LEU A 50 3.04 12.07 -0.84
N LEU A 51 4.01 12.41 -1.70
CA LEU A 51 5.05 11.49 -2.16
C LEU A 51 5.83 10.88 -1.00
N THR A 52 6.21 11.70 -0.02
CA THR A 52 6.92 11.24 1.19
C THR A 52 6.09 10.20 1.95
N ARG A 53 4.79 10.44 2.12
CA ARG A 53 3.87 9.52 2.80
C ARG A 53 3.68 8.21 2.02
N VAL A 54 3.57 8.29 0.69
CA VAL A 54 3.46 7.11 -0.18
C VAL A 54 4.71 6.26 -0.07
N LYS A 55 5.91 6.86 -0.12
CA LYS A 55 7.18 6.14 0.05
C LYS A 55 7.30 5.46 1.41
N GLN A 56 6.88 6.15 2.48
CA GLN A 56 6.84 5.56 3.82
C GLN A 56 5.90 4.35 3.89
N ALA A 57 4.68 4.48 3.38
CA ALA A 57 3.72 3.37 3.35
C ALA A 57 4.21 2.19 2.49
N GLN A 58 4.90 2.48 1.37
CA GLN A 58 5.52 1.45 0.55
C GLN A 58 6.59 0.66 1.31
N GLN A 59 7.42 1.34 2.11
CA GLN A 59 8.42 0.69 2.96
C GLN A 59 7.76 -0.17 4.04
N GLU A 60 6.70 0.33 4.68
CA GLU A 60 5.94 -0.43 5.69
C GLU A 60 5.33 -1.71 5.10
N VAL A 61 4.77 -1.64 3.89
CA VAL A 61 4.25 -2.82 3.18
C VAL A 61 5.37 -3.79 2.83
N SER A 62 6.52 -3.29 2.37
CA SER A 62 7.68 -4.16 2.11
C SER A 62 8.13 -4.90 3.35
N VAL A 63 8.16 -4.24 4.52
CA VAL A 63 8.50 -4.88 5.80
C VAL A 63 7.44 -5.90 6.19
N ALA A 64 6.16 -5.55 6.10
CA ALA A 64 5.08 -6.48 6.40
C ALA A 64 5.16 -7.73 5.52
N LYS A 65 5.39 -7.60 4.21
CA LYS A 65 5.55 -8.72 3.29
C LYS A 65 6.70 -9.66 3.67
N MET A 66 7.84 -9.12 4.11
CA MET A 66 8.97 -9.95 4.57
C MET A 66 8.64 -10.76 5.82
N LEU A 67 7.76 -10.28 6.69
CA LEU A 67 7.31 -11.02 7.88
C LEU A 67 6.35 -12.18 7.55
N PHE A 68 5.77 -12.20 6.34
CA PHE A 68 4.93 -13.29 5.84
C PHE A 68 5.69 -14.34 5.04
N GLN A 69 6.95 -14.08 4.68
CA GLN A 69 7.86 -15.02 4.01
C GLN A 69 8.59 -15.89 5.03
#